data_AF-T2BQ16-F1
#
_entry.id   AF-T2BQ16-F1
#
_cell.length_a   1.000
_cell.length_b   1.000
_cell.length_c   1.000
_cell.angle_alpha   90.00
_cell.angle_beta   90.00
_cell.angle_gamma   90.00
#
_symmetry.space_group_name_H-M   'P 1'
#
loop_
_entity.id
_entity.type
_entity.pdbx_description
1 polymer ?
#
loop_
_entity_poly.entity_id
_entity_poly.type
_entity_poly.pdbx_seq_one_letter_code
_entity_poly.pdbx_strand_id
1 'polypeptide(L)'
;MDLKERGKGLHQKQALAAVGQGRLIALWDNLFSQLDQPIAQILLTRMDISDRTRYLNAQNTFSELLQMGVIPIVNENDTVSVSEIKFGDNDTLSAIASAICHADYLFLLTDVDCLYTDNPRTNPDAKPVRVVRDIEKVKQQVSTSTLGTSLGTGGMSTKLIAAELATAAGTTTVVMHSSNVIDIFKVIENGPSPCREVAETPALFEGPLCTMFLRRESALKDRKWWIAHGLHAAGTVVIDEGACRAIRRKESGGRLLPAGVVRVAGPFASHQAVRLVVRRRRHDDVAAFSSIDESTPGSPTPDLSQVPQPATLASPALRHLTIGTTNPITIMSDTNNTEPDTPQLQPSMSLSSSIASLDPLSRSVPPSPAITALAERLGTTSLTRIGRGVTEGESDEWEEVEVAKGLAQYNSVEIDRMKGRKSSEIEKLIGYVESEHVVDSITFL
;
A
#
# COMPACT_ATOMS: atom_id res chain seq x y z
N MET A 1 -20.51 -25.42 14.98
CA MET A 1 -21.63 -25.39 14.02
C MET A 1 -21.21 -26.35 12.90
N ASP A 2 -21.79 -27.55 12.85
CA ASP A 2 -21.45 -28.57 11.84
C ASP A 2 -22.13 -28.26 10.49
N LEU A 3 -21.75 -27.14 9.89
CA LEU A 3 -22.23 -26.78 8.56
C LEU A 3 -21.40 -27.52 7.51
N LYS A 4 -22.07 -28.32 6.66
CA LYS A 4 -21.43 -29.14 5.62
C LYS A 4 -20.95 -28.33 4.41
N GLU A 5 -21.48 -27.13 4.19
CA GLU A 5 -21.12 -26.26 3.07
C GLU A 5 -20.78 -24.85 3.54
N ARG A 6 -19.83 -24.20 2.85
CA ARG A 6 -19.52 -22.78 3.02
C ARG A 6 -20.75 -21.98 2.60
N GLY A 7 -21.32 -21.18 3.52
CA GLY A 7 -22.50 -20.37 3.26
C GLY A 7 -22.39 -19.57 1.96
N LYS A 8 -23.45 -19.58 1.14
CA LYS A 8 -23.41 -19.01 -0.23
C LYS A 8 -23.68 -17.49 -0.24
N GLY A 9 -24.48 -16.99 0.68
CA GLY A 9 -24.84 -15.56 0.78
C GLY A 9 -23.81 -14.71 1.54
N LEU A 10 -23.67 -13.43 1.16
CA LEU A 10 -22.75 -12.48 1.81
C LEU A 10 -23.01 -12.39 3.32
N HIS A 11 -24.25 -12.16 3.73
CA HIS A 11 -24.61 -12.03 5.14
C HIS A 11 -24.31 -13.31 5.94
N GLN A 12 -24.52 -14.48 5.32
CA GLN A 12 -24.19 -15.76 5.96
C GLN A 12 -22.68 -15.90 6.16
N LYS A 13 -21.87 -15.51 5.16
CA LYS A 13 -20.40 -15.50 5.29
C LYS A 13 -19.95 -14.54 6.39
N GLN A 14 -20.54 -13.35 6.47
CA GLN A 14 -20.22 -12.36 7.51
C GLN A 14 -20.60 -12.86 8.91
N ALA A 15 -21.78 -13.46 9.07
CA ALA A 15 -22.20 -14.06 10.33
C ALA A 15 -21.27 -15.21 10.77
N LEU A 16 -20.87 -16.07 9.83
CA LEU A 16 -19.92 -17.15 10.09
C LEU A 16 -18.53 -16.62 10.42
N ALA A 17 -18.07 -15.56 9.73
CA ALA A 17 -16.81 -14.90 10.03
C ALA A 17 -16.83 -14.27 11.43
N ALA A 18 -17.91 -13.60 11.84
CA ALA A 18 -18.06 -13.03 13.18
C ALA A 18 -17.99 -14.12 14.27
N VAL A 19 -18.69 -15.24 14.08
CA VAL A 19 -18.62 -16.39 15.01
C VAL A 19 -17.22 -17.03 15.02
N GLY A 20 -16.62 -17.19 13.83
CA GLY A 20 -15.31 -17.80 13.65
C GLY A 20 -14.18 -16.95 14.22
N GLN A 21 -14.27 -15.63 14.11
CA GLN A 21 -13.24 -14.70 14.55
C GLN A 21 -13.01 -14.77 16.06
N GLY A 22 -14.09 -14.85 16.86
CA GLY A 22 -13.97 -15.05 18.30
C GLY A 22 -13.29 -16.37 18.68
N ARG A 23 -13.52 -17.44 17.91
CA ARG A 23 -12.87 -18.74 18.11
C ARG A 23 -11.41 -18.73 17.67
N LEU A 24 -11.12 -18.09 16.54
CA LEU A 24 -9.78 -17.97 15.98
C LEU A 24 -8.86 -17.21 16.94
N ILE A 25 -9.31 -16.07 17.46
CA ILE A 25 -8.50 -15.29 18.40
C ILE A 25 -8.31 -16.02 19.72
N ALA A 26 -9.34 -16.70 20.24
CA ALA A 26 -9.21 -17.51 21.44
C ALA A 26 -8.22 -18.67 21.25
N LEU A 27 -8.18 -19.29 20.06
CA LEU A 27 -7.19 -20.32 19.75
C LEU A 27 -5.77 -19.74 19.76
N TRP A 28 -5.54 -18.61 19.10
CA TRP A 28 -4.24 -17.94 19.11
C TRP A 28 -3.81 -17.52 20.52
N ASP A 29 -4.73 -16.93 21.29
CA ASP A 29 -4.49 -16.51 22.66
C ASP A 29 -4.05 -17.69 23.55
N ASN A 30 -4.76 -18.83 23.45
CA ASN A 30 -4.40 -20.04 24.18
C ASN A 30 -3.03 -20.61 23.77
N LEU A 31 -2.67 -20.57 22.49
CA LEU A 31 -1.39 -21.09 22.00
C LEU A 31 -0.22 -20.19 22.44
N PHE A 32 -0.36 -18.87 22.30
CA PHE A 32 0.69 -17.92 22.70
C PHE A 32 0.82 -17.79 24.22
N SER A 33 -0.27 -17.93 24.98
CA SER A 33 -0.23 -17.92 26.45
C SER A 33 0.62 -19.05 27.04
N GLN A 34 0.80 -20.17 26.33
CA GLN A 34 1.73 -21.24 26.77
C GLN A 34 3.20 -20.79 26.78
N LEU A 35 3.50 -19.69 26.10
CA LEU A 35 4.82 -19.09 26.00
C LEU A 35 4.88 -17.73 26.71
N ASP A 36 3.89 -17.41 27.56
CA ASP A 36 3.73 -16.11 28.23
C ASP A 36 3.76 -14.90 27.26
N GLN A 37 3.35 -15.13 26.02
CA GLN A 37 3.41 -14.13 24.95
C GLN A 37 2.04 -13.46 24.79
N PRO A 38 1.87 -12.17 25.16
CA PRO A 38 0.62 -11.48 24.96
C PRO A 38 0.33 -11.24 23.48
N ILE A 39 -0.95 -11.32 23.10
CA ILE A 39 -1.43 -10.99 21.76
C ILE A 39 -2.45 -9.85 21.78
N ALA A 40 -2.63 -9.19 20.64
CA ALA A 40 -3.69 -8.20 20.44
C ALA A 40 -4.43 -8.46 19.13
N GLN A 41 -5.76 -8.42 19.16
CA GLN A 41 -6.57 -8.54 17.96
C GLN A 41 -6.65 -7.20 17.22
N ILE A 42 -6.37 -7.22 15.91
CA ILE A 42 -6.59 -6.08 15.03
C ILE A 42 -7.47 -6.50 13.86
N LEU A 43 -8.56 -5.77 13.65
CA LEU A 43 -9.47 -5.97 12.53
C LEU A 43 -9.42 -4.74 11.62
N LEU A 44 -9.06 -4.93 10.35
CA LEU A 44 -8.93 -3.85 9.37
C LEU A 44 -9.86 -4.06 8.19
N THR A 45 -10.29 -2.96 7.59
CA THR A 45 -10.94 -2.92 6.28
C THR A 45 -10.12 -2.09 5.30
N ARG A 46 -10.41 -2.23 4.01
CA ARG A 46 -9.78 -1.38 2.99
C ARG A 46 -10.11 0.11 3.18
N MET A 47 -11.24 0.43 3.80
CA MET A 47 -11.63 1.82 4.09
C MET A 47 -10.75 2.46 5.17
N ASP A 48 -10.26 1.67 6.13
CA ASP A 48 -9.36 2.12 7.19
C ASP A 48 -8.00 2.51 6.61
N ILE A 49 -7.57 1.81 5.55
CA ILE A 49 -6.33 2.09 4.83
C ILE A 49 -6.49 3.28 3.89
N SER A 50 -7.64 3.42 3.24
CA SER A 50 -7.90 4.52 2.29
C SER A 50 -8.03 5.90 2.95
N ASP A 51 -8.25 5.96 4.26
CA ASP A 51 -8.32 7.21 5.00
C ASP A 51 -7.00 7.47 5.72
N ARG A 52 -6.44 8.67 5.53
CA ARG A 52 -5.10 8.98 6.05
C ARG A 52 -5.05 8.98 7.57
N THR A 53 -6.10 9.47 8.21
CA THR A 53 -6.19 9.58 9.66
C THR A 53 -6.33 8.19 10.28
N ARG A 54 -7.21 7.35 9.73
CA ARG A 54 -7.37 5.95 10.15
C ARG A 54 -6.10 5.14 9.93
N TYR A 55 -5.41 5.34 8.81
CA TYR A 55 -4.10 4.72 8.56
C TYR A 55 -3.07 5.10 9.62
N LEU A 56 -2.94 6.39 9.96
CA LEU A 56 -2.00 6.85 10.98
C LEU A 56 -2.34 6.31 12.38
N ASN A 57 -3.63 6.26 12.71
CA ASN A 57 -4.07 5.67 13.98
C ASN A 57 -3.71 4.19 14.05
N ALA A 58 -3.94 3.43 12.97
CA ALA A 58 -3.51 2.03 12.90
C ALA A 58 -1.99 1.92 13.08
N GLN A 59 -1.19 2.68 12.33
CA GLN A 59 0.28 2.70 12.45
C GLN A 59 0.75 2.95 13.89
N ASN A 60 0.18 3.95 14.57
CA ASN A 60 0.49 4.23 15.97
C ASN A 60 0.15 3.06 16.89
N THR A 61 -1.02 2.43 16.70
CA THR A 61 -1.42 1.24 17.47
C THR A 61 -0.47 0.07 17.24
N PHE A 62 -0.07 -0.22 16.00
CA PHE A 62 0.91 -1.27 15.72
C PHE A 62 2.25 -0.97 16.40
N SER A 63 2.74 0.27 16.29
CA SER A 63 3.99 0.69 16.92
C SER A 63 3.96 0.49 18.44
N GLU A 64 2.89 0.93 19.10
CA GLU A 64 2.75 0.81 20.55
C GLU A 64 2.66 -0.66 21.00
N LEU A 65 1.85 -1.48 20.33
CA LEU A 65 1.73 -2.91 20.64
C LEU A 65 3.08 -3.63 20.54
N LEU A 66 3.85 -3.36 19.48
CA LEU A 66 5.17 -3.96 19.30
C LEU A 66 6.17 -3.45 20.35
N GLN A 67 6.11 -2.18 20.76
CA GLN A 67 6.93 -1.64 21.86
C GLN A 67 6.60 -2.28 23.21
N MET A 68 5.33 -2.61 23.44
CA MET A 68 4.87 -3.35 24.62
C MET A 68 5.26 -4.85 24.58
N GLY A 69 5.86 -5.33 23.49
CA GLY A 69 6.17 -6.75 23.30
C GLY A 69 4.93 -7.62 23.02
N VAL A 70 3.82 -7.02 22.59
CA VAL A 70 2.57 -7.70 22.26
C VAL A 70 2.56 -8.08 20.77
N ILE A 71 2.15 -9.31 20.44
CA ILE A 71 2.06 -9.78 19.05
C ILE A 71 0.68 -9.41 18.47
N PRO A 72 0.61 -8.55 17.43
CA PRO A 72 -0.65 -8.24 16.77
C PRO A 72 -1.12 -9.39 15.86
N ILE A 73 -2.35 -9.86 16.06
CA ILE A 73 -3.03 -10.83 15.20
C ILE A 73 -4.05 -10.07 14.34
N VAL A 74 -3.70 -9.90 13.06
CA VAL A 74 -4.44 -9.06 12.12
C VAL A 74 -5.37 -9.91 11.25
N ASN A 75 -6.61 -9.47 11.06
CA ASN A 75 -7.53 -10.07 10.09
C ASN A 75 -8.44 -9.02 9.43
N GLU A 76 -9.10 -9.38 8.33
CA GLU A 76 -10.11 -8.51 7.71
C GLU A 76 -11.37 -8.43 8.59
N ASN A 77 -11.95 -7.23 8.71
CA ASN A 77 -13.22 -7.06 9.41
C ASN A 77 -14.40 -7.41 8.49
N ASP A 78 -14.64 -8.72 8.32
CA ASP A 78 -15.66 -9.22 7.39
C ASP A 78 -17.08 -8.69 7.67
N THR A 79 -17.43 -8.45 8.94
CA THR A 79 -18.78 -8.00 9.35
C THR A 79 -19.19 -6.68 8.71
N VAL A 80 -18.24 -5.76 8.54
CA VAL A 80 -18.47 -4.43 7.97
C VAL A 80 -17.89 -4.27 6.55
N SER A 81 -17.23 -5.31 6.03
CA SER A 81 -16.65 -5.31 4.69
C SER A 81 -17.69 -5.68 3.63
N VAL A 82 -18.03 -4.73 2.75
CA VAL A 82 -18.90 -4.97 1.58
C VAL A 82 -18.11 -5.60 0.43
N SER A 83 -18.79 -6.37 -0.44
CA SER A 83 -18.15 -7.15 -1.51
C SER A 83 -17.32 -6.34 -2.51
N GLU A 84 -17.66 -5.06 -2.74
CA GLU A 84 -16.90 -4.18 -3.64
C GLU A 84 -15.61 -3.63 -3.03
N ILE A 85 -15.45 -3.72 -1.70
CA ILE A 85 -14.39 -3.05 -0.92
C ILE A 85 -13.50 -4.06 -0.17
N LYS A 86 -13.72 -5.37 -0.36
CA LYS A 86 -12.85 -6.39 0.23
C LYS A 86 -11.41 -6.27 -0.27
N PHE A 87 -10.45 -6.64 0.57
CA PHE A 87 -9.06 -6.83 0.12
C PHE A 87 -8.95 -7.94 -0.93
N GLY A 88 -9.94 -8.84 -0.97
CA GLY A 88 -10.02 -9.96 -1.91
C GLY A 88 -9.31 -11.21 -1.38
N ASP A 89 -8.20 -11.04 -0.64
CA ASP A 89 -7.49 -12.09 0.08
C ASP A 89 -6.55 -11.52 1.18
N ASN A 90 -6.20 -12.36 2.16
CA ASN A 90 -5.27 -12.02 3.25
C ASN A 90 -3.83 -11.79 2.76
N ASP A 91 -3.47 -12.26 1.56
CA ASP A 91 -2.21 -11.91 0.90
C ASP A 91 -2.05 -10.37 0.82
N THR A 92 -3.08 -9.67 0.32
CA THR A 92 -3.05 -8.20 0.17
C THR A 92 -3.11 -7.49 1.53
N LEU A 93 -3.91 -8.00 2.46
CA LEU A 93 -3.98 -7.46 3.82
C LEU A 93 -2.60 -7.54 4.50
N SER A 94 -1.88 -8.66 4.33
CA SER A 94 -0.56 -8.85 4.94
C SER A 94 0.49 -7.87 4.38
N ALA A 95 0.45 -7.57 3.08
CA ALA A 95 1.31 -6.57 2.46
C ALA A 95 1.01 -5.14 2.92
N ILE A 96 -0.25 -4.85 3.24
CA ILE A 96 -0.62 -3.56 3.83
C ILE A 96 -0.19 -3.51 5.29
N ALA A 97 -0.43 -4.57 6.06
CA ALA A 97 0.01 -4.67 7.45
C ALA A 97 1.54 -4.51 7.55
N SER A 98 2.31 -5.12 6.65
CA SER A 98 3.77 -4.97 6.60
C SER A 98 4.19 -3.52 6.33
N ALA A 99 3.45 -2.79 5.50
CA ALA A 99 3.69 -1.36 5.27
C ALA A 99 3.32 -0.50 6.49
N ILE A 100 2.23 -0.83 7.19
CA ILE A 100 1.79 -0.10 8.40
C ILE A 100 2.83 -0.25 9.53
N CYS A 101 3.35 -1.46 9.75
CA CYS A 101 4.32 -1.71 10.82
C CYS A 101 5.78 -1.50 10.41
N HIS A 102 6.05 -1.04 9.17
CA HIS A 102 7.39 -0.88 8.61
C HIS A 102 8.24 -2.15 8.70
N ALA A 103 7.65 -3.29 8.36
CA ALA A 103 8.35 -4.56 8.43
C ALA A 103 9.51 -4.63 7.42
N ASP A 104 10.62 -5.21 7.85
CA ASP A 104 11.74 -5.56 6.97
C ASP A 104 11.39 -6.74 6.04
N TYR A 105 10.61 -7.68 6.57
CA TYR A 105 10.21 -8.90 5.87
C TYR A 105 8.71 -9.15 5.95
N LEU A 106 8.16 -9.68 4.86
CA LEU A 106 6.83 -10.29 4.78
C LEU A 106 6.98 -11.75 4.33
N PHE A 107 6.53 -12.70 5.16
CA PHE A 107 6.52 -14.12 4.81
C PHE A 107 5.12 -14.56 4.43
N LEU A 108 4.94 -15.02 3.20
CA LEU A 108 3.73 -15.64 2.68
C LEU A 108 3.89 -17.16 2.72
N LEU A 109 3.36 -17.78 3.78
CA LEU A 109 3.38 -19.23 3.98
C LEU A 109 2.24 -19.89 3.19
N THR A 110 2.60 -20.72 2.22
CA THR A 110 1.65 -21.31 1.26
C THR A 110 1.82 -22.82 1.13
N ASP A 111 0.99 -23.46 0.31
CA ASP A 111 1.05 -24.88 -0.07
C ASP A 111 1.98 -25.17 -1.27
N VAL A 112 2.73 -24.18 -1.73
CA VAL A 112 3.74 -24.30 -2.79
C VAL A 112 5.12 -23.87 -2.29
N ASP A 113 6.17 -24.51 -2.78
CA ASP A 113 7.53 -24.24 -2.29
C ASP A 113 8.04 -22.85 -2.68
N CYS A 114 7.78 -22.46 -3.92
CA CYS A 114 8.22 -21.21 -4.50
C CYS A 114 7.42 -20.93 -5.78
N LEU A 115 7.64 -19.76 -6.36
CA LEU A 115 7.20 -19.45 -7.71
C LEU A 115 8.05 -20.22 -8.73
N TYR A 116 7.41 -20.76 -9.76
CA TYR A 116 8.07 -21.46 -10.86
C TYR A 116 7.86 -20.69 -12.17
N THR A 117 8.76 -20.88 -13.14
CA THR A 117 8.64 -20.29 -14.48
C THR A 117 7.41 -20.79 -15.24
N ASP A 118 6.96 -22.00 -14.94
CA ASP A 118 5.73 -22.62 -15.44
C ASP A 118 5.19 -23.57 -14.37
N ASN A 119 4.01 -24.17 -14.57
CA ASN A 119 3.43 -25.11 -13.61
C ASN A 119 4.28 -26.41 -13.55
N PRO A 120 4.97 -26.70 -12.42
CA PRO A 120 5.87 -27.85 -12.31
C PRO A 120 5.14 -29.18 -12.31
N ARG A 121 3.81 -29.19 -12.08
CA ARG A 121 2.98 -30.40 -12.16
C ARG A 121 2.72 -30.83 -13.60
N THR A 122 2.78 -29.89 -14.55
CA THR A 122 2.48 -30.14 -15.97
C THR A 122 3.69 -29.98 -16.87
N ASN A 123 4.68 -29.19 -16.46
CA ASN A 123 5.90 -28.93 -17.22
C ASN A 123 7.13 -29.35 -16.39
N PRO A 124 7.81 -30.46 -16.75
CA PRO A 124 9.04 -30.90 -16.08
C PRO A 124 10.21 -29.92 -16.19
N ASP A 125 10.21 -29.04 -17.19
CA ASP A 125 11.24 -28.02 -17.41
C ASP A 125 11.00 -26.74 -16.57
N ALA A 126 9.95 -26.70 -15.75
CA ALA A 126 9.65 -25.58 -14.88
C ALA A 126 10.77 -25.39 -13.84
N LYS A 127 11.38 -24.21 -13.84
CA LYS A 127 12.48 -23.87 -12.92
C LYS A 127 11.98 -23.01 -11.77
N PRO A 128 12.50 -23.21 -10.54
CA PRO A 128 12.16 -22.37 -9.40
C PRO A 128 12.73 -20.96 -9.59
N VAL A 129 11.89 -19.95 -9.35
CA VAL A 129 12.27 -18.54 -9.33
C VAL A 129 12.69 -18.20 -7.91
N ARG A 130 14.00 -18.05 -7.70
CA ARG A 130 14.57 -17.86 -6.35
C ARG A 130 14.55 -16.42 -5.88
N VAL A 131 14.93 -15.49 -6.76
CA VAL A 131 15.08 -14.07 -6.45
C VAL A 131 14.41 -13.24 -7.53
N VAL A 132 13.61 -12.27 -7.12
CA VAL A 132 12.88 -11.33 -7.98
C VAL A 132 13.23 -9.91 -7.58
N ARG A 133 13.89 -9.17 -8.48
CA ARG A 133 14.15 -7.72 -8.34
C ARG A 133 13.06 -6.88 -9.01
N ASP A 134 12.55 -7.38 -10.12
CA ASP A 134 11.58 -6.69 -10.95
C ASP A 134 10.36 -7.60 -11.14
N ILE A 135 9.27 -7.23 -10.47
CA ILE A 135 8.03 -7.99 -10.47
C ILE A 135 7.35 -7.95 -11.84
N GLU A 136 7.49 -6.87 -12.61
CA GLU A 136 6.84 -6.75 -13.91
C GLU A 136 7.41 -7.74 -14.92
N LYS A 137 8.74 -7.94 -14.91
CA LYS A 137 9.38 -9.00 -15.71
C LYS A 137 8.85 -10.39 -15.35
N VAL A 138 8.64 -10.64 -14.06
CA VAL A 138 8.12 -11.92 -13.58
C VAL A 138 6.65 -12.11 -13.95
N LYS A 139 5.81 -11.07 -13.84
CA LYS A 139 4.41 -11.14 -14.29
C LYS A 139 4.27 -11.46 -15.78
N GLN A 140 5.20 -10.98 -16.62
CA GLN A 140 5.22 -11.28 -18.05
C GLN A 140 5.69 -12.71 -18.36
N GLN A 141 6.55 -13.28 -17.53
CA GLN A 141 7.11 -14.63 -17.70
C GLN A 141 6.23 -15.72 -17.08
N VAL A 142 5.58 -15.42 -15.95
CA VAL A 142 4.70 -16.35 -15.25
C VAL A 142 3.36 -16.34 -15.96
N SER A 143 3.08 -17.41 -16.71
CA SER A 143 1.78 -17.62 -17.33
C SER A 143 0.69 -17.72 -16.25
N THR A 144 -0.02 -16.61 -16.02
CA THR A 144 -1.21 -16.55 -15.14
C THR A 144 -2.39 -17.37 -15.69
N SER A 145 -2.27 -17.92 -16.90
CA SER A 145 -3.28 -18.69 -17.62
C SER A 145 -3.39 -20.17 -17.21
N THR A 146 -2.41 -20.74 -16.49
CA THR A 146 -2.39 -22.17 -16.10
C THR A 146 -2.69 -22.40 -14.61
N LEU A 147 -3.49 -21.54 -13.99
CA LEU A 147 -3.89 -21.62 -12.58
C LEU A 147 -5.02 -22.63 -12.37
N GLY A 148 -4.68 -23.92 -12.36
CA GLY A 148 -5.58 -24.98 -11.92
C GLY A 148 -5.60 -25.11 -10.39
N THR A 149 -6.72 -24.76 -9.75
CA THR A 149 -7.59 -25.67 -8.96
C THR A 149 -8.63 -24.89 -8.15
N SER A 150 -9.82 -25.50 -8.05
CA SER A 150 -11.13 -24.99 -7.68
C SER A 150 -11.33 -24.49 -6.23
N LEU A 151 -10.29 -24.28 -5.40
CA LEU A 151 -10.48 -24.17 -3.93
C LEU A 151 -9.62 -23.13 -3.19
N GLY A 152 -9.06 -22.12 -3.87
CA GLY A 152 -8.44 -20.96 -3.22
C GLY A 152 -8.98 -19.65 -3.81
N THR A 153 -9.47 -18.74 -2.97
CA THR A 153 -9.93 -17.41 -3.42
C THR A 153 -8.78 -16.47 -3.83
N GLY A 154 -7.52 -16.81 -3.49
CA GLY A 154 -6.33 -16.08 -3.93
C GLY A 154 -5.21 -17.02 -4.38
N GLY A 155 -4.96 -17.02 -5.69
CA GLY A 155 -3.94 -17.84 -6.35
C GLY A 155 -2.54 -17.21 -6.30
N MET A 156 -1.70 -17.51 -7.30
CA MET A 156 -0.39 -16.84 -7.43
C MET A 156 -0.51 -15.36 -7.80
N SER A 157 -1.62 -14.94 -8.41
CA SER A 157 -1.87 -13.54 -8.76
C SER A 157 -1.94 -12.63 -7.52
N THR A 158 -2.63 -13.05 -6.46
CA THR A 158 -2.75 -12.27 -5.21
C THR A 158 -1.41 -12.17 -4.49
N LYS A 159 -0.57 -13.20 -4.56
CA LYS A 159 0.80 -13.21 -4.00
C LYS A 159 1.73 -12.26 -4.73
N LEU A 160 1.64 -12.20 -6.07
CA LEU A 160 2.39 -11.24 -6.86
C LEU A 160 1.97 -9.79 -6.57
N ILE A 161 0.66 -9.55 -6.39
CA ILE A 161 0.14 -8.23 -5.99
C ILE A 161 0.63 -7.87 -4.58
N ALA A 162 0.57 -8.80 -3.63
CA ALA A 162 1.08 -8.60 -2.27
C ALA A 162 2.58 -8.29 -2.26
N ALA A 163 3.37 -9.04 -3.02
CA ALA A 163 4.80 -8.78 -3.16
C ALA A 163 5.09 -7.40 -3.78
N GLU A 164 4.30 -6.97 -4.76
CA GLU A 164 4.42 -5.63 -5.36
C GLU A 164 4.15 -4.53 -4.33
N LEU A 165 3.06 -4.66 -3.59
CA LEU A 165 2.67 -3.72 -2.54
C LEU A 165 3.75 -3.61 -1.45
N ALA A 166 4.20 -4.75 -0.92
CA ALA A 166 5.18 -4.81 0.15
C ALA A 166 6.57 -4.33 -0.30
N THR A 167 7.05 -4.74 -1.48
CA THR A 167 8.35 -4.28 -2.00
C THR A 167 8.38 -2.78 -2.31
N ALA A 168 7.25 -2.20 -2.72
CA ALA A 168 7.10 -0.75 -2.88
C ALA A 168 7.16 0.00 -1.53
N ALA A 169 6.73 -0.63 -0.42
CA ALA A 169 6.85 -0.10 0.93
C ALA A 169 8.26 -0.25 1.52
N GLY A 170 9.17 -0.94 0.82
CA GLY A 170 10.51 -1.24 1.33
C GLY A 170 10.62 -2.58 2.07
N THR A 171 9.58 -3.41 2.06
CA THR A 171 9.56 -4.73 2.69
C THR A 171 10.01 -5.82 1.70
N THR A 172 10.96 -6.67 2.12
CA THR A 172 11.33 -7.87 1.36
C THR A 172 10.24 -8.93 1.53
N THR A 173 9.65 -9.42 0.43
CA THR A 173 8.58 -10.43 0.51
C THR A 173 9.11 -11.81 0.16
N VAL A 174 8.77 -12.83 0.94
CA VAL A 174 9.23 -14.21 0.77
C VAL A 174 8.02 -15.12 0.64
N VAL A 175 7.93 -15.86 -0.46
CA VAL A 175 6.95 -16.94 -0.65
C VAL A 175 7.63 -18.27 -0.38
N MET A 176 7.10 -19.05 0.55
CA MET A 176 7.66 -20.35 0.92
C MET A 176 6.60 -21.34 1.41
N HIS A 177 6.95 -22.63 1.41
CA HIS A 177 6.04 -23.67 1.88
C HIS A 177 5.82 -23.60 3.40
N SER A 178 4.56 -23.74 3.82
CA SER A 178 4.13 -23.66 5.22
C SER A 178 4.68 -24.77 6.12
N SER A 179 5.16 -25.90 5.58
CA SER A 179 5.84 -26.93 6.39
C SER A 179 7.24 -26.52 6.84
N ASN A 180 7.85 -25.52 6.18
CA ASN A 180 9.25 -25.18 6.33
C ASN A 180 9.43 -23.92 7.19
N VAL A 181 8.56 -23.67 8.17
CA VAL A 181 8.56 -22.44 9.00
C VAL A 181 9.91 -22.19 9.67
N ILE A 182 10.63 -23.24 10.05
CA ILE A 182 11.97 -23.12 10.69
C ILE A 182 12.97 -22.43 9.76
N ASP A 183 12.81 -22.55 8.45
CA ASP A 183 13.72 -21.94 7.49
C ASP A 183 13.58 -20.41 7.41
N ILE A 184 12.53 -19.81 8.01
CA ILE A 184 12.39 -18.36 8.13
C ILE A 184 13.64 -17.73 8.76
N PHE A 185 14.17 -18.34 9.83
CA PHE A 185 15.36 -17.82 10.51
C PHE A 185 16.58 -17.80 9.59
N LYS A 186 16.78 -18.88 8.80
CA LYS A 186 17.87 -18.95 7.81
C LYS A 186 17.70 -17.92 6.71
N VAL A 187 16.46 -17.65 6.28
CA VAL A 187 16.18 -16.61 5.28
C VAL A 187 16.53 -15.24 5.83
N ILE A 188 16.22 -14.95 7.10
CA ILE A 188 16.54 -13.65 7.73
C ILE A 188 18.06 -13.50 7.91
N GLU A 189 18.75 -14.53 8.41
CA GLU A 189 20.21 -14.51 8.65
C GLU A 189 21.02 -14.31 7.36
N ASN A 190 20.60 -14.96 6.27
CA ASN A 190 21.31 -14.95 4.99
C ASN A 190 20.76 -13.91 4.00
N GLY A 191 19.61 -13.31 4.32
CA GLY A 191 18.87 -12.42 3.45
C GLY A 191 19.31 -10.96 3.52
N PRO A 192 18.76 -10.12 2.62
CA PRO A 192 19.02 -8.70 2.59
C PRO A 192 18.39 -7.99 3.78
N SER A 193 19.18 -7.23 4.52
CA SER A 193 18.72 -6.36 5.62
C SER A 193 18.72 -4.90 5.13
N PRO A 194 18.00 -3.97 5.79
CA PRO A 194 18.24 -2.53 5.60
C PRO A 194 19.73 -2.16 5.63
N CYS A 195 20.53 -2.88 6.43
CA CYS A 195 21.96 -2.65 6.63
C CYS A 195 22.89 -3.50 5.75
N ARG A 196 22.37 -4.42 4.93
CA ARG A 196 23.16 -5.36 4.12
C ARG A 196 22.77 -5.26 2.64
N GLU A 197 23.72 -4.90 1.78
CA GLU A 197 23.45 -4.74 0.36
C GLU A 197 23.12 -6.08 -0.32
N VAL A 198 22.24 -6.01 -1.32
CA VAL A 198 21.78 -7.17 -2.10
C VAL A 198 22.94 -7.84 -2.84
N ALA A 199 23.98 -7.10 -3.25
CA ALA A 199 25.14 -7.63 -3.94
C ALA A 199 25.99 -8.58 -3.06
N GLU A 200 25.92 -8.46 -1.74
CA GLU A 200 26.71 -9.22 -0.76
C GLU A 200 26.00 -10.49 -0.27
N THR A 201 24.92 -10.92 -0.94
CA THR A 201 24.12 -12.09 -0.56
C THR A 201 24.15 -13.22 -1.60
N PRO A 202 25.32 -13.80 -1.92
CA PRO A 202 25.42 -14.99 -2.78
C PRO A 202 24.67 -16.21 -2.20
N ALA A 203 24.46 -16.24 -0.88
CA ALA A 203 23.73 -17.29 -0.16
C ALA A 203 22.22 -17.37 -0.49
N LEU A 204 21.65 -16.37 -1.18
CA LEU A 204 20.24 -16.39 -1.59
C LEU A 204 19.92 -17.51 -2.58
N PHE A 205 20.92 -17.99 -3.34
CA PHE A 205 20.74 -19.10 -4.28
C PHE A 205 20.86 -20.47 -3.60
N GLU A 206 21.69 -20.59 -2.56
CA GLU A 206 21.97 -21.84 -1.82
C GLU A 206 21.08 -22.05 -0.58
N GLY A 207 20.28 -21.05 -0.20
CA GLY A 207 19.38 -21.11 0.96
C GLY A 207 18.17 -22.05 0.79
N PRO A 208 17.23 -22.06 1.77
CA PRO A 208 16.01 -22.87 1.71
C PRO A 208 15.17 -22.56 0.47
N LEU A 209 14.38 -23.52 -0.01
CA LEU A 209 13.56 -23.37 -1.22
C LEU A 209 12.40 -22.40 -0.96
N CYS A 210 12.45 -21.25 -1.63
CA CYS A 210 11.54 -20.11 -1.52
C CYS A 210 11.75 -19.14 -2.70
N THR A 211 10.81 -18.22 -2.89
CA THR A 211 10.98 -17.05 -3.77
C THR A 211 11.09 -15.79 -2.93
N MET A 212 12.15 -15.02 -3.12
CA MET A 212 12.36 -13.74 -2.46
C MET A 212 12.17 -12.59 -3.45
N PHE A 213 11.18 -11.75 -3.19
CA PHE A 213 10.96 -10.47 -3.84
C PHE A 213 11.70 -9.39 -3.06
N LEU A 214 12.74 -8.85 -3.67
CA LEU A 214 13.61 -7.88 -3.04
C LEU A 214 12.92 -6.52 -2.94
N ARG A 215 13.06 -5.87 -1.78
CA ARG A 215 12.61 -4.49 -1.57
C ARG A 215 13.21 -3.55 -2.62
N ARG A 216 12.47 -2.51 -3.02
CA ARG A 216 13.01 -1.47 -3.90
C ARG A 216 14.02 -0.61 -3.13
N GLU A 217 15.15 -0.28 -3.78
CA GLU A 217 16.19 0.57 -3.17
C GLU A 217 15.65 1.97 -2.82
N SER A 218 14.81 2.52 -3.70
CA SER A 218 14.05 3.74 -3.45
C SER A 218 12.62 3.41 -2.99
N ALA A 219 12.48 2.90 -1.76
CA ALA A 219 11.16 2.67 -1.17
C ALA A 219 10.32 3.95 -1.21
N LEU A 220 9.02 3.81 -1.51
CA LEU A 220 8.12 4.94 -1.49
C LEU A 220 7.99 5.43 -0.04
N LYS A 221 8.20 6.72 0.20
CA LYS A 221 7.83 7.33 1.50
C LYS A 221 6.37 6.99 1.83
N ASP A 222 6.04 6.75 3.09
CA ASP A 222 4.71 6.31 3.55
C ASP A 222 3.55 7.02 2.86
N ARG A 223 3.64 8.35 2.75
CA ARG A 223 2.60 9.16 2.09
C ARG A 223 2.45 8.82 0.61
N LYS A 224 3.55 8.64 -0.12
CA LYS A 224 3.53 8.27 -1.54
C LYS A 224 3.05 6.83 -1.73
N TRP A 225 3.51 5.92 -0.88
CA TRP A 225 3.06 4.53 -0.89
C TRP A 225 1.54 4.46 -0.67
N TRP A 226 1.04 5.14 0.36
CA TRP A 226 -0.38 5.24 0.68
C TRP A 226 -1.20 5.79 -0.50
N ILE A 227 -0.68 6.80 -1.21
CA ILE A 227 -1.37 7.36 -2.39
C ILE A 227 -1.40 6.38 -3.57
N ALA A 228 -0.28 5.73 -3.86
CA ALA A 228 -0.18 4.79 -4.98
C ALA A 228 -1.03 3.52 -4.74
N HIS A 229 -1.05 3.02 -3.50
CA HIS A 229 -1.48 1.67 -3.20
C HIS A 229 -2.63 1.58 -2.18
N GLY A 230 -2.67 2.46 -1.19
CA GLY A 230 -3.70 2.48 -0.14
C GLY A 230 -5.03 3.11 -0.58
N LEU A 231 -4.99 4.01 -1.56
CA LEU A 231 -6.17 4.73 -2.05
C LEU A 231 -6.91 4.00 -3.17
N HIS A 232 -8.23 3.88 -3.02
CA HIS A 232 -9.12 3.56 -4.12
C HIS A 232 -9.39 4.83 -4.95
N ALA A 233 -9.06 4.79 -6.23
CA ALA A 233 -9.31 5.93 -7.11
C ALA A 233 -10.82 6.06 -7.40
N ALA A 234 -11.41 7.16 -6.97
CA ALA A 234 -12.82 7.48 -7.17
C ALA A 234 -13.13 7.86 -8.63
N GLY A 235 -12.15 8.39 -9.36
CA GLY A 235 -12.29 8.71 -10.77
C GLY A 235 -10.97 8.77 -11.52
N THR A 236 -10.99 9.38 -12.70
CA THR A 236 -9.85 9.42 -13.63
C THR A 236 -9.73 10.80 -14.25
N VAL A 237 -8.51 11.33 -14.26
CA VAL A 237 -8.13 12.58 -14.94
C VAL A 237 -7.18 12.22 -16.06
N VAL A 238 -7.60 12.49 -17.29
CA VAL A 238 -6.80 12.29 -18.49
C VAL A 238 -6.01 13.54 -18.78
N ILE A 239 -4.70 13.39 -18.96
CA ILE A 239 -3.75 14.46 -19.18
C ILE A 239 -3.05 14.31 -20.53
N ASP A 240 -2.57 15.43 -21.06
CA ASP A 240 -1.70 15.40 -22.24
C ASP A 240 -0.26 14.99 -21.90
N GLU A 241 0.53 14.70 -22.92
CA GLU A 241 1.94 14.31 -22.73
C GLU A 241 2.81 15.43 -22.15
N GLY A 242 2.53 16.69 -22.47
CA GLY A 242 3.27 17.84 -21.95
C GLY A 242 3.10 17.96 -20.44
N ALA A 243 1.87 17.79 -19.96
CA ALA A 243 1.52 17.69 -18.56
C ALA A 243 2.23 16.51 -17.92
N CYS A 244 2.18 15.31 -18.52
CA CYS A 244 2.88 14.12 -18.02
C CYS A 244 4.40 14.35 -17.87
N ARG A 245 5.04 14.99 -18.86
CA ARG A 245 6.46 15.36 -18.77
C ARG A 245 6.72 16.38 -17.66
N ALA A 246 5.83 17.36 -17.49
CA ALA A 246 5.97 18.38 -16.45
C ALA A 246 5.87 17.79 -15.04
N ILE A 247 4.87 16.95 -14.76
CA ILE A 247 4.66 16.35 -13.43
C ILE A 247 5.77 15.35 -13.02
N ARG A 248 6.53 14.82 -13.99
CA ARG A 248 7.69 13.96 -13.74
C ARG A 248 8.94 14.73 -13.28
N ARG A 249 9.04 16.04 -13.59
CA ARG A 249 10.18 16.87 -13.17
C ARG A 249 10.14 17.12 -11.68
N LYS A 250 11.30 17.07 -11.01
CA LYS A 250 11.40 17.35 -9.56
C LYS A 250 10.92 18.76 -9.21
N GLU A 251 11.16 19.76 -10.07
CA GLU A 251 10.74 21.15 -9.81
C GLU A 251 9.22 21.31 -9.72
N SER A 252 8.44 20.46 -10.38
CA SER A 252 6.97 20.53 -10.37
C SER A 252 6.36 20.19 -9.01
N GLY A 253 7.12 19.51 -8.15
CA GLY A 253 6.62 18.99 -6.88
C GLY A 253 5.54 17.90 -7.03
N GLY A 254 5.33 17.34 -8.23
CA GLY A 254 4.29 16.35 -8.49
C GLY A 254 2.88 16.95 -8.41
N ARG A 255 2.68 18.10 -9.04
CA ARG A 255 1.41 18.84 -9.07
C ARG A 255 0.96 19.07 -10.50
N LEU A 256 -0.30 18.76 -10.78
CA LEU A 256 -0.92 18.91 -12.09
C LEU A 256 -1.67 20.24 -12.18
N LEU A 257 -1.36 21.03 -13.19
CA LEU A 257 -2.08 22.27 -13.50
C LEU A 257 -3.32 21.99 -14.36
N PRO A 258 -4.38 22.82 -14.27
CA PRO A 258 -5.60 22.66 -15.07
C PRO A 258 -5.33 22.66 -16.58
N ALA A 259 -4.32 23.42 -17.03
CA ALA A 259 -3.93 23.53 -18.43
C ALA A 259 -3.58 22.19 -19.09
N GLY A 260 -3.08 21.23 -18.29
CA GLY A 260 -2.68 19.91 -18.77
C GLY A 260 -3.78 18.85 -18.76
N VAL A 261 -5.00 19.21 -18.33
CA VAL A 261 -6.14 18.29 -18.27
C VAL A 261 -6.88 18.29 -19.60
N VAL A 262 -7.06 17.08 -20.15
CA VAL A 262 -7.78 16.84 -21.41
C VAL A 262 -9.23 16.44 -21.13
N ARG A 263 -9.42 15.54 -20.17
CA ARG A 263 -10.73 14.94 -19.88
C ARG A 263 -10.81 14.48 -18.43
N VAL A 264 -11.98 14.60 -17.84
CA VAL A 264 -12.30 14.06 -16.50
C VAL A 264 -13.34 12.96 -16.67
N ALA A 265 -13.17 11.84 -15.96
CA ALA A 265 -14.06 10.69 -16.04
C ALA A 265 -14.39 10.15 -14.66
N GLY A 266 -15.68 9.88 -14.43
CA GLY A 266 -16.22 9.42 -13.16
C GLY A 266 -16.43 10.55 -12.14
N PRO A 267 -17.40 10.40 -11.23
CA PRO A 267 -17.64 11.37 -10.17
C PRO A 267 -16.61 11.21 -9.05
N PHE A 268 -16.06 12.33 -8.59
CA PHE A 268 -15.24 12.39 -7.39
C PHE A 268 -15.32 13.78 -6.75
N ALA A 269 -15.10 13.83 -5.44
CA ALA A 269 -15.02 15.05 -4.64
C ALA A 269 -13.57 15.53 -4.49
N SER A 270 -13.39 16.74 -3.95
CA SER A 270 -12.07 17.21 -3.52
C SER A 270 -11.47 16.26 -2.48
N HIS A 271 -10.15 16.18 -2.48
CA HIS A 271 -9.30 15.29 -1.69
C HIS A 271 -9.51 13.78 -1.89
N GLN A 272 -10.35 13.37 -2.83
CA GLN A 272 -10.43 11.97 -3.23
C GLN A 272 -9.30 11.61 -4.20
N ALA A 273 -8.89 10.35 -4.16
CA ALA A 273 -7.86 9.83 -5.06
C ALA A 273 -8.38 9.71 -6.49
N VAL A 274 -7.55 10.07 -7.46
CA VAL A 274 -7.85 9.95 -8.89
C VAL A 274 -6.70 9.24 -9.61
N ARG A 275 -7.04 8.44 -10.63
CA ARG A 275 -6.06 7.91 -11.59
C ARG A 275 -5.68 9.01 -12.57
N LEU A 276 -4.39 9.10 -12.88
CA LEU A 276 -3.87 9.93 -13.95
C LEU A 276 -3.56 9.05 -15.16
N VAL A 277 -4.20 9.37 -16.27
CA VAL A 277 -4.06 8.65 -17.53
C VAL A 277 -3.46 9.60 -18.56
N VAL A 278 -2.34 9.24 -19.16
CA VAL A 278 -1.78 10.03 -20.26
C VAL A 278 -2.44 9.61 -21.56
N ARG A 279 -2.91 10.59 -22.33
CA ARG A 279 -3.35 10.37 -23.71
C ARG A 279 -2.20 10.69 -24.66
N ARG A 280 -1.68 9.67 -25.36
CA ARG A 280 -0.59 9.79 -26.35
C ARG A 280 -1.06 9.29 -27.71
N ARG A 281 -0.49 9.82 -28.78
CA ARG A 281 -0.83 9.39 -30.15
C ARG A 281 -0.09 8.08 -30.42
N ARG A 282 -0.76 7.06 -30.95
CA ARG A 282 -0.09 5.85 -31.44
C ARG A 282 0.86 6.27 -32.55
N HIS A 283 2.16 6.15 -32.30
CA HIS A 283 3.17 6.35 -33.32
C HIS A 283 3.27 5.06 -34.15
N ASP A 284 3.25 5.18 -35.48
CA ASP A 284 3.65 4.12 -36.40
C ASP A 284 5.16 3.87 -36.23
N ASP A 285 5.54 2.99 -35.30
CA ASP A 285 6.92 2.57 -35.10
C ASP A 285 7.33 1.55 -36.17
N VAL A 286 7.69 2.04 -37.36
CA VAL A 286 8.75 1.44 -38.18
C VAL A 286 9.65 2.57 -38.70
N ALA A 287 10.93 2.50 -38.33
CA ALA A 287 12.07 3.29 -38.81
C ALA A 287 12.36 4.63 -38.12
N ALA A 288 13.09 4.57 -36.99
CA ALA A 288 14.19 5.49 -36.67
C ALA A 288 15.10 4.92 -35.56
N PHE A 289 15.64 3.72 -35.76
CA PHE A 289 16.85 3.27 -35.09
C PHE A 289 17.82 2.78 -36.16
N SER A 290 18.46 3.72 -36.86
CA SER A 290 19.66 3.44 -37.64
C SER A 290 20.41 4.73 -37.94
N SER A 291 21.71 4.67 -37.67
CA SER A 291 22.76 5.65 -37.98
C SER A 291 22.79 6.93 -37.14
N ILE A 292 23.76 7.00 -36.22
CA ILE A 292 25.03 7.72 -36.45
C ILE A 292 26.12 6.97 -35.70
N ASP A 293 27.11 6.51 -36.47
CA ASP A 293 28.37 5.89 -36.04
C ASP A 293 29.54 6.85 -36.35
N GLU A 294 30.67 6.61 -35.70
CA GLU A 294 31.90 7.37 -35.52
C GLU A 294 32.57 8.05 -36.74
N SER A 295 33.31 9.16 -36.47
CA SER A 295 34.73 9.31 -36.83
C SER A 295 35.44 10.54 -36.19
N THR A 296 36.68 10.30 -35.72
CA THR A 296 37.66 11.08 -34.90
C THR A 296 38.53 12.06 -35.76
N PRO A 297 39.68 12.69 -35.36
CA PRO A 297 40.37 12.93 -34.05
C PRO A 297 41.00 14.35 -33.84
N GLY A 298 41.57 14.64 -32.64
CA GLY A 298 42.54 15.74 -32.43
C GLY A 298 42.82 16.15 -30.97
N SER A 299 43.89 15.60 -30.37
CA SER A 299 44.55 15.90 -29.07
C SER A 299 45.32 17.27 -29.08
N PRO A 300 45.90 17.83 -27.96
CA PRO A 300 46.50 17.12 -26.81
C PRO A 300 46.39 17.74 -25.39
N THR A 301 46.79 16.88 -24.45
CA THR A 301 47.04 16.99 -22.99
C THR A 301 48.10 18.02 -22.56
N PRO A 302 48.12 18.39 -21.25
CA PRO A 302 49.25 18.01 -20.39
C PRO A 302 48.77 17.44 -19.03
N ASP A 303 49.18 16.23 -18.65
CA ASP A 303 50.34 15.85 -17.82
C ASP A 303 50.37 16.50 -16.42
N LEU A 304 50.00 15.71 -15.41
CA LEU A 304 50.21 15.98 -13.99
C LEU A 304 50.77 14.72 -13.33
N SER A 305 52.10 14.65 -13.27
CA SER A 305 52.82 13.77 -12.36
C SER A 305 53.92 14.56 -11.66
N GLN A 306 53.68 14.96 -10.41
CA GLN A 306 54.71 15.23 -9.40
C GLN A 306 54.07 15.43 -8.02
N VAL A 307 54.39 14.51 -7.11
CA VAL A 307 54.23 14.61 -5.65
C VAL A 307 55.65 14.78 -5.09
N PRO A 308 55.93 15.73 -4.18
CA PRO A 308 56.05 15.37 -2.75
C PRO A 308 55.66 16.46 -1.71
N GLN A 309 55.26 15.98 -0.52
CA GLN A 309 55.10 16.62 0.80
C GLN A 309 56.41 17.21 1.41
N PRO A 310 56.48 17.77 2.66
CA PRO A 310 55.52 18.49 3.53
C PRO A 310 56.14 19.74 4.28
N ALA A 311 55.40 20.26 5.29
CA ALA A 311 55.80 21.15 6.44
C ALA A 311 55.67 22.69 6.19
N THR A 312 55.21 23.59 7.08
CA THR A 312 55.08 23.59 8.56
C THR A 312 54.33 24.86 9.05
N LEU A 313 53.77 24.81 10.29
CA LEU A 313 53.55 25.86 11.32
C LEU A 313 52.46 26.95 11.04
N ALA A 314 51.53 27.31 11.96
CA ALA A 314 51.64 27.40 13.42
C ALA A 314 50.27 27.30 14.18
N SER A 315 50.34 26.80 15.42
CA SER A 315 49.34 26.76 16.52
C SER A 315 49.17 28.14 17.22
N PRO A 316 48.55 28.33 18.43
CA PRO A 316 47.87 27.43 19.40
C PRO A 316 46.50 28.01 19.91
N ALA A 317 45.64 27.40 20.75
CA ALA A 317 45.86 26.86 22.10
C ALA A 317 44.67 26.00 22.62
N LEU A 318 44.95 25.29 23.71
CA LEU A 318 44.30 24.09 24.28
C LEU A 318 43.75 24.31 25.71
N ARG A 319 42.81 23.41 26.10
CA ARG A 319 42.60 22.77 27.44
C ARG A 319 42.15 23.67 28.61
N HIS A 320 41.29 23.22 29.53
CA HIS A 320 41.40 22.10 30.50
C HIS A 320 40.00 21.98 31.21
N LEU A 321 39.46 20.86 31.74
CA LEU A 321 39.89 20.04 32.89
C LEU A 321 38.90 18.86 33.14
N THR A 322 39.40 17.81 33.79
CA THR A 322 38.77 16.53 34.14
C THR A 322 38.76 16.32 35.68
N ILE A 323 37.70 15.67 36.20
CA ILE A 323 37.52 14.72 37.34
C ILE A 323 38.38 14.82 38.65
N GLY A 324 37.71 14.71 39.84
CA GLY A 324 38.25 13.94 40.99
C GLY A 324 37.90 14.35 42.46
N THR A 325 36.84 13.74 43.05
CA THR A 325 36.65 13.13 44.41
C THR A 325 37.01 13.78 45.80
N THR A 326 36.11 13.47 46.78
CA THR A 326 36.17 13.28 48.28
C THR A 326 35.78 14.39 49.32
N ASN A 327 34.56 14.25 49.91
CA ASN A 327 34.00 14.33 51.32
C ASN A 327 34.71 15.08 52.49
N PRO A 328 34.03 15.51 53.62
CA PRO A 328 32.89 14.86 54.32
C PRO A 328 31.80 15.71 55.08
N ILE A 329 30.68 15.02 55.44
CA ILE A 329 29.77 15.04 56.64
C ILE A 329 29.11 16.36 57.14
N THR A 330 27.76 16.38 57.24
CA THR A 330 26.97 16.59 58.50
C THR A 330 25.51 16.19 58.31
N ILE A 331 24.99 15.47 59.31
CA ILE A 331 23.64 14.89 59.46
C ILE A 331 22.72 15.91 60.14
N MET A 332 21.49 16.11 59.65
CA MET A 332 20.31 16.26 60.51
C MET A 332 19.07 15.69 59.82
N SER A 333 18.36 14.89 60.60
CA SER A 333 17.08 14.24 60.35
C SER A 333 15.94 15.23 60.21
N ASP A 334 14.98 14.97 59.32
CA ASP A 334 13.56 15.07 59.66
C ASP A 334 12.73 14.14 58.78
N THR A 335 11.93 13.34 59.47
CA THR A 335 10.93 12.41 58.96
C THR A 335 9.76 13.17 58.35
N ASN A 336 9.33 12.83 57.14
CA ASN A 336 7.92 12.96 56.77
C ASN A 336 7.51 11.91 55.73
N ASN A 337 6.67 11.00 56.20
CA ASN A 337 5.88 10.05 55.44
C ASN A 337 5.07 10.82 54.37
N THR A 338 5.11 10.38 53.12
CA THR A 338 4.19 10.86 52.08
C THR A 338 3.51 9.67 51.44
N GLU A 339 2.23 9.47 51.77
CA GLU A 339 1.32 8.57 51.08
C GLU A 339 0.65 9.32 49.90
N PRO A 340 0.33 8.64 48.78
CA PRO A 340 -0.34 9.26 47.64
C PRO A 340 -1.87 9.34 47.86
N ASP A 341 -2.39 10.57 47.99
CA ASP A 341 -3.81 10.86 48.16
C ASP A 341 -4.52 10.95 46.80
N THR A 342 -5.40 9.99 46.49
CA THR A 342 -6.20 9.94 45.26
C THR A 342 -7.66 10.27 45.60
N PRO A 343 -8.29 11.30 44.99
CA PRO A 343 -9.66 11.64 45.32
C PRO A 343 -10.65 10.62 44.74
N GLN A 344 -11.53 10.08 45.60
CA GLN A 344 -12.64 9.21 45.20
C GLN A 344 -13.75 10.01 44.51
N LEU A 345 -14.06 9.66 43.25
CA LEU A 345 -15.24 10.14 42.54
C LEU A 345 -16.46 9.28 42.94
N GLN A 346 -17.43 9.91 43.61
CA GLN A 346 -18.74 9.31 43.93
C GLN A 346 -19.70 9.47 42.74
N PRO A 347 -20.46 8.42 42.35
CA PRO A 347 -21.44 8.54 41.27
C PRO A 347 -22.68 9.31 41.75
N SER A 348 -22.92 10.49 41.16
CA SER A 348 -24.16 11.24 41.39
C SER A 348 -25.27 10.78 40.45
N MET A 349 -26.43 10.43 41.03
CA MET A 349 -27.68 10.16 40.32
C MET A 349 -28.53 11.44 40.21
N SER A 350 -29.18 11.65 39.06
CA SER A 350 -30.56 12.17 38.95
C SER A 350 -31.09 11.94 37.52
N LEU A 351 -32.08 11.04 37.34
CA LEU A 351 -33.54 11.31 37.14
C LEU A 351 -33.82 12.01 35.80
N SER A 352 -34.66 11.59 34.85
CA SER A 352 -35.74 10.59 34.67
C SER A 352 -36.09 10.65 33.15
N SER A 353 -36.54 9.61 32.44
CA SER A 353 -37.93 9.14 32.45
C SER A 353 -38.12 7.95 31.47
N SER A 354 -38.73 6.90 32.03
CA SER A 354 -39.81 6.04 31.54
C SER A 354 -39.78 5.37 30.14
N ILE A 355 -39.66 4.05 30.24
CA ILE A 355 -40.16 3.00 29.34
C ILE A 355 -41.64 3.20 28.99
N ALA A 356 -41.99 3.02 27.72
CA ALA A 356 -43.28 2.49 27.29
C ALA A 356 -43.05 1.35 26.28
N SER A 357 -43.44 0.15 26.68
CA SER A 357 -43.54 -1.05 25.85
C SER A 357 -44.79 -0.97 24.97
N LEU A 358 -44.75 -1.53 23.74
CA LEU A 358 -45.80 -2.38 23.16
C LEU A 358 -45.49 -2.81 21.70
N ASP A 359 -45.30 -4.13 21.56
CA ASP A 359 -45.69 -5.10 20.51
C ASP A 359 -45.43 -4.95 18.99
N PRO A 360 -45.23 -6.10 18.27
CA PRO A 360 -44.85 -6.16 16.87
C PRO A 360 -46.08 -6.31 15.95
N LEU A 361 -46.25 -5.38 15.01
CA LEU A 361 -47.20 -5.55 13.91
C LEU A 361 -46.51 -5.38 12.56
N SER A 362 -46.35 -6.52 11.91
CA SER A 362 -46.19 -6.68 10.47
C SER A 362 -47.22 -5.84 9.70
N ARG A 363 -46.77 -4.83 8.95
CA ARG A 363 -47.46 -4.34 7.75
C ARG A 363 -46.42 -3.74 6.80
N SER A 364 -46.38 -4.36 5.62
CA SER A 364 -45.63 -3.98 4.43
C SER A 364 -45.79 -2.50 4.08
N VAL A 365 -44.68 -1.78 4.03
CA VAL A 365 -44.59 -0.47 3.37
C VAL A 365 -44.40 -0.73 1.87
N PRO A 366 -45.25 -0.18 0.97
CA PRO A 366 -45.03 -0.32 -0.47
C PRO A 366 -43.81 0.51 -0.91
N PRO A 367 -43.04 0.04 -1.90
CA PRO A 367 -41.85 0.75 -2.34
C PRO A 367 -42.21 2.08 -3.00
N SER A 368 -41.46 3.12 -2.65
CA SER A 368 -41.54 4.44 -3.27
C SER A 368 -41.36 4.34 -4.80
N PRO A 369 -42.18 5.05 -5.61
CA PRO A 369 -42.06 5.07 -7.07
C PRO A 369 -40.67 5.47 -7.59
N ALA A 370 -39.87 6.16 -6.76
CA ALA A 370 -38.51 6.57 -7.09
C ALA A 370 -37.49 5.41 -7.12
N ILE A 371 -37.73 4.35 -6.33
CA ILE A 371 -36.84 3.17 -6.28
C ILE A 371 -37.12 2.23 -7.46
N THR A 372 -38.39 2.10 -7.86
CA THR A 372 -38.79 1.30 -9.02
C THR A 372 -38.30 1.90 -10.34
N ALA A 373 -38.33 3.24 -10.46
CA ALA A 373 -37.83 3.95 -11.64
C ALA A 373 -36.30 3.88 -11.81
N LEU A 374 -35.55 3.68 -10.71
CA LEU A 374 -34.09 3.49 -10.75
C LEU A 374 -33.72 2.04 -11.10
N ALA A 375 -34.49 1.06 -10.61
CA ALA A 375 -34.31 -0.36 -10.92
C ALA A 375 -34.60 -0.69 -12.39
N GLU A 376 -35.62 -0.08 -13.01
CA GLU A 376 -35.90 -0.26 -14.44
C GLU A 376 -34.84 0.37 -15.35
N ARG A 377 -34.18 1.45 -14.90
CA ARG A 377 -33.06 2.07 -15.63
C ARG A 377 -31.74 1.32 -15.52
N LEU A 378 -31.60 0.45 -14.52
CA LEU A 378 -30.40 -0.39 -14.31
C LEU A 378 -30.54 -1.80 -14.91
N GLY A 379 -31.76 -2.21 -15.29
CA GLY A 379 -32.08 -3.55 -15.76
C GLY A 379 -31.75 -3.87 -17.24
N THR A 380 -31.18 -2.95 -18.01
CA THR A 380 -30.89 -3.17 -19.45
C THR A 380 -29.42 -3.20 -19.84
N THR A 381 -28.48 -3.11 -18.89
CA THR A 381 -27.05 -3.21 -19.23
C THR A 381 -26.53 -4.63 -18.98
N SER A 382 -26.89 -5.53 -19.89
CA SER A 382 -26.31 -6.87 -19.97
C SER A 382 -24.81 -6.75 -20.26
N LEU A 383 -23.98 -7.24 -19.33
CA LEU A 383 -22.53 -7.43 -19.51
C LEU A 383 -22.30 -8.45 -20.64
N THR A 384 -22.28 -7.93 -21.86
CA THR A 384 -21.88 -8.66 -23.05
C THR A 384 -20.46 -8.24 -23.39
N ARG A 385 -19.57 -9.23 -23.51
CA ARG A 385 -18.24 -9.23 -24.13
C ARG A 385 -17.87 -7.90 -24.79
N ILE A 386 -16.77 -7.29 -24.33
CA ILE A 386 -16.04 -6.26 -25.07
C ILE A 386 -15.46 -6.92 -26.32
N GLY A 387 -16.30 -7.05 -27.34
CA GLY A 387 -15.96 -7.36 -28.71
C GLY A 387 -16.30 -6.13 -29.55
N ARG A 388 -15.29 -5.64 -30.26
CA ARG A 388 -15.33 -4.65 -31.36
C ARG A 388 -16.74 -4.18 -31.78
N GLY A 389 -17.04 -2.94 -31.43
CA GLY A 389 -18.13 -2.15 -32.01
C GLY A 389 -17.60 -0.77 -32.32
N VAL A 390 -17.27 -0.56 -33.59
CA VAL A 390 -16.71 0.65 -34.19
C VAL A 390 -17.74 1.78 -34.11
N THR A 391 -17.38 2.89 -33.45
CA THR A 391 -17.92 4.22 -33.78
C THR A 391 -16.93 4.86 -34.76
N GLU A 392 -17.32 4.94 -36.02
CA GLU A 392 -16.52 5.51 -37.10
C GLU A 392 -16.26 7.00 -36.83
N GLY A 393 -14.97 7.36 -36.77
CA GLY A 393 -14.49 8.74 -36.87
C GLY A 393 -14.04 9.40 -35.56
N GLU A 394 -13.01 8.86 -34.88
CA GLU A 394 -11.99 9.58 -34.07
C GLU A 394 -11.20 8.66 -33.11
N SER A 395 -11.61 7.39 -32.93
CA SER A 395 -11.14 6.55 -31.82
C SER A 395 -9.86 5.72 -32.04
N ASP A 396 -9.22 5.75 -33.22
CA ASP A 396 -8.11 4.82 -33.54
C ASP A 396 -6.68 5.40 -33.44
N GLU A 397 -6.53 6.72 -33.25
CA GLU A 397 -5.21 7.36 -33.20
C GLU A 397 -4.59 7.50 -31.80
N TRP A 398 -5.38 7.40 -30.74
CA TRP A 398 -4.94 7.75 -29.39
C TRP A 398 -4.97 6.55 -28.47
N GLU A 399 -3.90 6.37 -27.71
CA GLU A 399 -3.81 5.39 -26.64
C GLU A 399 -3.80 6.11 -25.28
N GLU A 400 -4.49 5.50 -24.31
CA GLU A 400 -4.61 6.00 -22.95
C GLU A 400 -3.89 5.02 -22.01
N VAL A 401 -2.89 5.51 -21.29
CA VAL A 401 -2.06 4.71 -20.37
C VAL A 401 -2.12 5.30 -18.97
N GLU A 402 -2.49 4.49 -17.98
CA GLU A 402 -2.42 4.90 -16.56
C GLU A 402 -0.94 5.06 -16.15
N VAL A 403 -0.60 6.24 -15.61
CA VAL A 403 0.79 6.59 -15.28
C VAL A 403 1.00 6.91 -13.82
N ALA A 404 -0.03 7.33 -13.10
CA ALA A 404 0.09 7.78 -11.71
C ALA A 404 -1.25 7.82 -10.98
N LYS A 405 -1.21 7.99 -9.67
CA LYS A 405 -2.36 8.40 -8.84
C LYS A 405 -2.03 9.67 -8.09
N GLY A 406 -3.05 10.45 -7.76
CA GLY A 406 -2.91 11.68 -6.96
C GLY A 406 -4.20 12.04 -6.24
N LEU A 407 -4.16 13.12 -5.46
CA LEU A 407 -5.32 13.64 -4.75
C LEU A 407 -5.90 14.83 -5.52
N ALA A 408 -7.18 14.77 -5.84
CA ALA A 408 -7.87 15.90 -6.48
C ALA A 408 -7.98 17.07 -5.49
N GLN A 409 -7.73 18.29 -5.93
CA GLN A 409 -7.96 19.50 -5.11
C GLN A 409 -9.37 20.06 -5.29
N TYR A 410 -10.02 19.66 -6.38
CA TYR A 410 -11.36 20.11 -6.75
C TYR A 410 -12.21 18.90 -7.15
N ASN A 411 -13.53 19.03 -7.11
CA ASN A 411 -14.41 17.96 -7.52
C ASN A 411 -14.40 17.77 -9.06
N SER A 412 -14.87 16.62 -9.53
CA SER A 412 -14.91 16.26 -10.95
C SER A 412 -15.56 17.30 -11.86
N VAL A 413 -16.63 17.96 -11.40
CA VAL A 413 -17.36 18.99 -12.16
C VAL A 413 -16.56 20.28 -12.26
N GLU A 414 -15.89 20.67 -11.18
CA GLU A 414 -15.02 21.84 -11.14
C GLU A 414 -13.79 21.66 -12.03
N ILE A 415 -13.11 20.50 -11.93
CA ILE A 415 -11.97 20.20 -12.81
C ILE A 415 -12.40 20.20 -14.28
N ASP A 416 -13.57 19.66 -14.61
CA ASP A 416 -14.06 19.65 -15.98
C ASP A 416 -14.34 21.07 -16.53
N ARG A 417 -14.75 22.01 -15.68
CA ARG A 417 -14.95 23.42 -16.06
C ARG A 417 -13.66 24.19 -16.30
N MET A 418 -12.58 23.85 -15.61
CA MET A 418 -11.29 24.56 -15.74
C MET A 418 -10.25 23.82 -16.58
N LYS A 419 -10.55 22.62 -17.10
CA LYS A 419 -9.63 21.86 -17.94
C LYS A 419 -9.12 22.69 -19.13
N GLY A 420 -7.82 22.62 -19.40
CA GLY A 420 -7.17 23.37 -20.47
C GLY A 420 -6.98 24.87 -20.20
N ARG A 421 -7.33 25.37 -19.00
CA ARG A 421 -7.20 26.80 -18.65
C ARG A 421 -5.98 27.07 -17.78
N LYS A 422 -5.52 28.33 -17.74
CA LYS A 422 -4.44 28.76 -16.85
C LYS A 422 -4.92 28.85 -15.41
N SER A 423 -4.05 28.61 -14.44
CA SER A 423 -4.41 28.67 -13.01
C SER A 423 -4.92 30.05 -12.57
N SER A 424 -4.46 31.12 -13.21
CA SER A 424 -4.97 32.49 -12.98
C SER A 424 -6.44 32.67 -13.36
N GLU A 425 -7.04 31.75 -14.11
CA GLU A 425 -8.43 31.82 -14.57
C GLU A 425 -9.39 31.02 -13.67
N ILE A 426 -8.88 30.29 -12.68
CA ILE A 426 -9.69 29.41 -11.81
C ILE A 426 -10.79 30.22 -11.10
N GLU A 427 -10.42 31.33 -10.44
CA GLU A 427 -11.38 32.16 -9.69
C GLU A 427 -12.55 32.62 -10.56
N LYS A 428 -12.26 32.99 -11.81
CA LYS A 428 -13.27 33.47 -12.77
C LYS A 428 -14.22 32.35 -13.21
N LEU A 429 -13.78 31.09 -13.21
CA LEU A 429 -14.54 29.95 -13.72
C LEU A 429 -15.41 29.29 -12.65
N ILE A 430 -14.91 29.20 -11.42
CA ILE A 430 -15.60 28.48 -10.33
C ILE A 430 -15.95 29.36 -9.13
N GLY A 431 -15.53 30.63 -9.13
CA GLY A 431 -15.90 31.62 -8.12
C GLY A 431 -15.01 31.65 -6.87
N TYR A 432 -14.00 30.79 -6.79
CA TYR A 432 -13.03 30.73 -5.69
C TYR A 432 -11.73 30.06 -6.15
N VAL A 433 -10.66 30.18 -5.36
CA VAL A 433 -9.39 29.47 -5.57
C VAL A 433 -8.97 28.82 -4.26
N GLU A 434 -8.89 27.49 -4.27
CA GLU A 434 -8.34 26.70 -3.18
C GLU A 434 -6.87 26.33 -3.46
N SER A 435 -6.53 26.05 -4.72
CA SER A 435 -5.17 25.73 -5.15
C SER A 435 -4.94 26.10 -6.61
N GLU A 436 -3.70 26.44 -6.97
CA GLU A 436 -3.31 26.65 -8.38
C GLU A 436 -3.27 25.35 -9.19
N HIS A 437 -3.37 24.20 -8.53
CA HIS A 437 -3.22 22.87 -9.10
C HIS A 437 -4.51 22.07 -8.91
N VAL A 438 -4.86 21.22 -9.87
CA VAL A 438 -6.08 20.41 -9.85
C VAL A 438 -5.89 19.04 -9.23
N VAL A 439 -4.67 18.49 -9.31
CA VAL A 439 -4.26 17.26 -8.63
C VAL A 439 -2.90 17.50 -8.01
N ASP A 440 -2.72 17.09 -6.77
CA ASP A 440 -1.44 17.17 -6.08
C ASP A 440 -0.98 15.78 -5.60
N SER A 441 0.16 15.76 -4.92
CA SER A 441 0.65 14.57 -4.25
C SER A 441 0.83 13.37 -5.20
N ILE A 442 1.16 13.66 -6.46
CA ILE A 442 1.17 12.68 -7.52
C ILE A 442 2.27 11.65 -7.26
N THR A 443 1.89 10.38 -7.30
CA THR A 443 2.79 9.24 -7.21
C THR A 443 2.66 8.39 -8.47
N PHE A 444 3.77 8.26 -9.20
CA PHE A 444 3.87 7.42 -10.38
C PHE A 444 3.87 5.95 -10.00
N LEU A 445 3.22 5.13 -10.83
CA LEU A 445 3.14 3.68 -10.68
C LEU A 445 4.41 3.00 -11.20
#